data_AF-A0A2N2WS69-F1
#
_entry.id   AF-A0A2N2WS69-F1
#
_cell.length_a   1.000
_cell.length_b   1.000
_cell.length_c   1.000
_cell.angle_alpha   90.00
_cell.angle_beta   90.00
_cell.angle_gamma   90.00
#
_symmetry.space_group_name_H-M   'P 1'
#
loop_
_entity.id
_entity.type
_entity.pdbx_description
1 polymer ?
#
loop_
_entity_poly.entity_id
_entity_poly.type
_entity_poly.pdbx_seq_one_letter_code
_entity_poly.pdbx_strand_id
1 'polypeptide(L)'
;MVMGLNFSFFKTPKHRVFNYQPLYYDERKEALQDRIAKARVEEQGKEREYIPGKNIRTNFRKAIYENRKQAGSPMVMRIIVLLSLLGLMTAAYYVAKSIGLFFI
;
A
#
# COMPACT_ATOMS: atom_id res chain seq x y z
N MET A 1 -18.36 -15.28 -38.43
CA MET A 1 -17.94 -15.13 -37.02
C MET A 1 -19.11 -14.49 -36.27
N VAL A 2 -19.96 -15.30 -35.62
CA VAL A 2 -21.17 -14.80 -34.92
C VAL A 2 -20.85 -14.76 -33.43
N MET A 3 -20.82 -13.54 -32.88
CA MET A 3 -20.61 -13.28 -31.45
C MET A 3 -21.97 -13.34 -30.76
N GLY A 4 -22.37 -14.54 -30.34
CA GLY A 4 -23.64 -14.77 -29.65
C GLY A 4 -23.62 -14.19 -28.22
N LEU A 5 -24.60 -13.34 -27.91
CA LEU A 5 -24.87 -12.84 -26.56
C LEU A 5 -25.32 -14.02 -25.67
N ASN A 6 -24.49 -14.39 -24.70
CA ASN A 6 -24.77 -15.50 -23.79
C ASN A 6 -25.75 -15.07 -22.68
N PHE A 7 -27.05 -15.10 -22.96
CA PHE A 7 -28.09 -14.87 -21.96
C PHE A 7 -28.35 -16.16 -21.16
N SER A 8 -27.87 -16.20 -19.91
CA SER A 8 -28.17 -17.29 -18.99
C SER A 8 -29.55 -17.08 -18.34
N PHE A 9 -30.58 -17.77 -18.85
CA PHE A 9 -31.96 -17.71 -18.36
C PHE A 9 -32.24 -18.62 -17.13
N PHE A 10 -31.22 -19.33 -16.63
CA PHE A 10 -31.38 -20.31 -15.55
C PHE A 10 -30.44 -19.99 -14.38
N LYS A 11 -30.63 -18.83 -13.75
CA LYS A 11 -29.96 -18.53 -12.48
C LYS A 11 -30.75 -19.21 -11.36
N THR A 12 -30.19 -20.28 -10.78
CA THR A 12 -30.78 -20.91 -9.61
C THR A 12 -30.77 -19.92 -8.43
N PRO A 13 -31.92 -19.66 -7.79
CA PRO A 13 -31.97 -18.78 -6.63
C PRO A 13 -31.15 -19.41 -5.51
N LYS A 14 -30.23 -18.63 -4.93
CA LYS A 14 -29.46 -19.06 -3.77
C LYS A 14 -30.42 -19.30 -2.60
N HIS A 15 -30.29 -20.44 -1.93
CA HIS A 15 -31.10 -20.78 -0.75
C HIS A 15 -30.97 -19.70 0.33
N ARG A 16 -32.06 -19.38 1.01
CA ARG A 16 -32.06 -18.45 2.16
C ARG A 16 -31.58 -19.22 3.39
N VAL A 17 -30.39 -18.88 3.89
CA VAL A 17 -29.88 -19.41 5.17
C VAL A 17 -30.44 -18.59 6.32
N PHE A 18 -30.92 -19.28 7.36
CA PHE A 18 -31.22 -18.66 8.65
C PHE A 18 -29.90 -18.28 9.33
N ASN A 19 -29.71 -16.99 9.59
CA ASN A 19 -28.55 -16.48 10.31
C ASN A 19 -28.83 -16.63 11.81
N TYR A 20 -28.56 -17.82 12.37
CA TYR A 20 -28.74 -18.07 13.80
C TYR A 20 -27.63 -17.36 14.59
N GLN A 21 -28.00 -16.38 15.39
CA GLN A 21 -27.11 -15.76 16.37
C GLN A 21 -27.34 -16.44 17.74
N PRO A 22 -26.31 -17.08 18.33
CA PRO A 22 -26.43 -17.69 19.64
C PRO A 22 -26.64 -16.63 20.73
N LEU A 23 -27.41 -16.95 21.77
CA LEU A 23 -27.70 -16.02 22.88
C LEU A 23 -26.44 -15.49 23.59
N TYR A 24 -25.37 -16.29 23.62
CA TYR A 24 -24.07 -15.92 24.20
C TYR A 24 -23.11 -15.27 23.20
N TYR A 25 -23.64 -14.66 22.14
CA TYR A 25 -22.84 -13.93 21.18
C TYR A 25 -22.39 -12.59 21.77
N ASP A 26 -21.10 -12.50 22.08
CA ASP A 26 -20.44 -11.23 22.34
C ASP A 26 -19.66 -10.83 21.09
N GLU A 27 -20.24 -9.90 20.33
CA GLU A 27 -19.68 -9.30 19.11
C GLU A 27 -18.21 -8.90 19.28
N ARG A 28 -17.85 -8.40 20.46
CA ARG A 28 -16.49 -7.92 20.73
C ARG A 28 -15.50 -9.06 20.86
N LYS A 29 -15.91 -10.17 21.51
CA LYS A 29 -15.07 -11.36 21.65
C LYS A 29 -14.82 -12.04 20.31
N GLU A 30 -15.86 -12.21 19.51
CA GLU A 30 -15.70 -12.87 18.21
C GLU A 30 -14.84 -12.04 17.26
N ALA A 31 -15.08 -10.72 17.19
CA ALA A 31 -14.27 -9.83 16.36
C ALA A 31 -12.80 -9.80 16.78
N LEU A 32 -12.51 -9.94 18.08
CA LEU A 32 -11.14 -10.09 18.58
C LEU A 32 -10.53 -11.44 18.21
N GLN A 33 -11.26 -12.54 18.42
CA GLN A 33 -10.80 -13.89 18.09
C GLN A 33 -10.51 -14.02 16.59
N ASP A 34 -11.36 -13.44 15.73
CA ASP A 34 -11.16 -13.38 14.28
C ASP A 34 -9.87 -12.65 13.89
N ARG A 35 -9.57 -11.52 14.56
CA ARG A 35 -8.34 -10.75 14.31
C ARG A 35 -7.11 -11.53 14.75
N ILE A 36 -7.18 -12.17 15.92
CA ILE A 36 -6.10 -13.00 16.46
C ILE A 36 -5.84 -14.22 15.56
N ALA A 37 -6.90 -14.87 15.08
CA ALA A 37 -6.80 -16.00 14.16
C ALA A 37 -6.16 -15.59 12.82
N LYS A 38 -6.56 -14.45 12.26
CA LYS A 38 -5.97 -13.90 11.02
C LYS A 38 -4.48 -13.57 11.20
N ALA A 39 -4.12 -12.92 12.31
CA ALA A 39 -2.72 -12.60 12.62
C ALA A 39 -1.86 -13.87 12.80
N ARG A 40 -2.36 -14.87 13.53
CA ARG A 40 -1.67 -16.16 13.72
C ARG A 40 -1.46 -16.90 12.40
N VAL A 41 -2.42 -16.85 11.47
CA VAL A 41 -2.31 -17.45 10.13
C VAL A 41 -1.28 -16.70 9.26
N GLU A 42 -1.16 -15.38 9.40
CA GLU A 42 -0.11 -14.60 8.73
C GLU A 42 1.28 -14.92 9.28
N GLU A 43 1.44 -15.07 10.60
CA GLU A 43 2.73 -15.42 11.24
C GLU A 43 3.18 -16.86 10.94
N GLN A 44 2.25 -17.81 10.90
CA GLN A 44 2.52 -19.22 10.55
C GLN A 44 2.67 -19.45 9.04
N GLY A 45 2.52 -18.40 8.21
CA GLY A 45 2.54 -18.46 6.76
C GLY A 45 3.89 -18.78 6.10
N LYS A 46 4.92 -19.17 6.86
CA LYS A 46 6.22 -19.60 6.30
C LYS A 46 6.21 -21.05 5.76
N GLU A 47 5.23 -21.88 6.14
CA GLU A 47 5.20 -23.32 5.78
C GLU A 47 3.98 -23.76 4.94
N ARG A 48 3.08 -22.86 4.52
CA ARG A 48 1.88 -23.25 3.78
C ARG A 48 1.94 -22.93 2.29
N GLU A 49 1.43 -23.88 1.51
CA GLU A 49 1.22 -23.87 0.07
C GLU A 49 0.79 -22.49 -0.46
N TYR A 50 1.49 -22.03 -1.50
CA TYR A 50 1.26 -20.72 -2.11
C TYR A 50 -0.14 -20.65 -2.71
N ILE A 51 -1.02 -19.84 -2.12
CA ILE A 51 -2.34 -19.54 -2.68
C ILE A 51 -2.21 -18.32 -3.60
N PRO A 52 -2.24 -18.49 -4.93
CA PRO A 52 -2.17 -17.36 -5.86
C PRO A 52 -3.34 -16.40 -5.62
N GLY A 53 -3.05 -15.10 -5.57
CA GLY A 53 -4.06 -14.04 -5.45
C GLY A 53 -4.38 -13.56 -4.03
N LYS A 54 -3.96 -14.28 -2.97
CA LYS A 54 -4.24 -13.89 -1.56
C LYS A 54 -3.68 -12.51 -1.20
N ASN A 55 -2.50 -12.17 -1.72
CA ASN A 55 -1.80 -10.93 -1.38
C ASN A 55 -2.20 -9.73 -2.26
N ILE A 56 -2.89 -9.98 -3.38
CA ILE A 56 -3.24 -8.94 -4.36
C ILE A 56 -4.14 -7.90 -3.70
N ARG A 57 -5.19 -8.33 -3.00
CA ARG A 57 -6.18 -7.43 -2.38
C ARG A 57 -5.60 -6.63 -1.20
N THR A 58 -4.70 -7.22 -0.44
CA THR A 58 -4.09 -6.59 0.75
C THR A 58 -3.03 -5.56 0.35
N ASN A 59 -2.24 -5.84 -0.68
CA ASN A 59 -1.19 -4.94 -1.16
C ASN A 59 -1.76 -3.63 -1.71
N PHE A 60 -2.90 -3.67 -2.40
CA PHE A 60 -3.57 -2.45 -2.87
C PHE A 60 -4.00 -1.52 -1.72
N ARG A 61 -4.49 -2.09 -0.61
CA ARG A 61 -4.85 -1.28 0.56
C ARG A 61 -3.60 -0.71 1.23
N LYS A 62 -2.56 -1.53 1.45
CA LYS A 62 -1.30 -1.05 2.04
C LYS A 62 -0.70 0.11 1.25
N ALA A 63 -0.62 0.02 -0.07
CA ALA A 63 -0.12 1.10 -0.91
C ALA A 63 -0.89 2.41 -0.71
N ILE A 64 -2.21 2.37 -0.59
CA ILE A 64 -3.02 3.58 -0.36
C ILE A 64 -2.79 4.15 1.05
N TYR A 65 -2.69 3.30 2.07
CA TYR A 65 -2.46 3.76 3.46
C TYR A 65 -1.03 4.23 3.71
N GLU A 66 -0.03 3.60 3.11
CA GLU A 66 1.39 3.98 3.24
C GLU A 66 1.67 5.29 2.51
N ASN A 67 1.10 5.50 1.32
CA ASN A 67 1.19 6.78 0.61
C ASN A 67 0.54 7.95 1.39
N ARG A 68 -0.40 7.68 2.30
CA ARG A 68 -0.98 8.71 3.19
C ARG A 68 -0.12 9.04 4.41
N LYS A 69 0.80 8.15 4.82
CA LYS A 69 1.67 8.35 5.99
C LYS A 69 2.97 9.09 5.66
N GLN A 70 3.28 9.28 4.38
CA GLN A 70 4.48 10.00 3.98
C GLN A 70 4.30 11.49 4.27
N ALA A 71 4.83 11.92 5.41
CA ALA A 71 4.82 13.32 5.86
C ALA A 71 5.80 14.13 4.99
N GLY A 72 5.28 14.70 3.90
CA GLY A 72 6.01 15.61 3.03
C GLY A 72 5.77 15.33 1.55
N SER A 73 5.56 16.38 0.77
CA SER A 73 5.48 16.25 -0.67
C SER A 73 6.86 15.90 -1.24
N PRO A 74 7.01 14.79 -2.00
CA PRO A 74 8.28 14.43 -2.63
C PRO A 74 8.79 15.53 -3.57
N MET A 75 7.89 16.41 -4.05
CA MET A 75 8.24 17.55 -4.89
C MET A 75 8.99 18.63 -4.11
N VAL A 76 8.62 18.89 -2.85
CA VAL A 76 9.31 19.87 -1.99
C VAL A 76 10.72 19.39 -1.67
N MET A 77 10.88 18.10 -1.35
CA MET A 77 12.19 17.50 -1.11
C MET A 77 13.09 17.60 -2.35
N ARG A 78 12.54 17.33 -3.55
CA ARG A 78 13.26 17.49 -4.81
C ARG A 78 13.70 18.94 -5.05
N ILE A 79 12.83 19.92 -4.80
CA ILE A 79 13.15 21.34 -4.96
C ILE A 79 14.27 21.76 -4.00
N ILE A 80 14.21 21.33 -2.74
CA ILE A 80 15.24 21.65 -1.74
C ILE A 80 16.60 21.08 -2.16
N VAL A 81 16.65 19.82 -2.62
CA VAL A 81 17.89 19.18 -3.09
C VAL A 81 18.44 19.88 -4.34
N LEU A 82 17.58 20.31 -5.26
CA LEU A 82 18.01 21.01 -6.47
C LEU A 82 18.58 22.39 -6.12
N LEU A 83 17.90 23.14 -5.24
CA LEU A 83 18.37 24.44 -4.76
C LEU A 83 19.69 24.34 -3.99
N SER A 84 19.85 23.34 -3.13
CA SER A 84 21.10 23.15 -2.37
C SER A 84 22.27 22.81 -3.28
N LEU A 85 22.05 21.97 -4.29
CA LEU A 85 23.07 21.62 -5.29
C LEU A 85 23.49 22.84 -6.11
N LEU A 86 22.53 23.63 -6.57
CA LEU A 86 22.78 24.85 -7.34
C LEU A 86 23.55 25.88 -6.51
N GLY A 87 23.15 26.06 -5.25
CA GLY A 87 23.85 26.91 -4.27
C GLY A 87 25.31 26.49 -4.07
N LEU A 88 25.57 25.19 -3.90
CA LEU A 88 26.92 24.64 -3.78
C LEU A 88 27.77 24.89 -5.04
N MET A 89 27.20 24.70 -6.23
CA MET A 89 27.89 24.99 -7.50
C MET A 89 28.28 26.46 -7.61
N THR A 90 27.36 27.38 -7.30
CA THR A 90 27.67 28.81 -7.30
C THR A 90 28.73 29.18 -6.26
N ALA A 91 28.64 28.63 -5.04
CA ALA A 91 29.63 28.88 -4.00
C ALA A 91 31.03 28.39 -4.42
N ALA A 92 31.13 27.19 -4.98
CA ALA A 92 32.38 26.64 -5.48
C ALA A 92 32.99 27.50 -6.60
N TYR A 93 32.17 28.01 -7.52
CA TYR A 93 32.62 28.91 -8.59
C TYR A 93 33.21 30.22 -8.03
N TYR A 94 32.53 30.85 -7.07
CA TYR A 94 33.03 32.09 -6.46
C TYR A 94 34.30 31.87 -5.64
N VAL A 95 34.40 30.75 -4.91
CA VAL A 95 35.62 30.36 -4.19
C VAL A 95 36.78 30.15 -5.18
N ALA A 96 36.59 29.38 -6.24
CA ALA A 96 37.61 29.17 -7.27
C ALA A 96 38.07 30.49 -7.93
N LYS A 97 37.13 31.39 -8.23
CA LYS A 97 37.43 32.73 -8.76
C LYS A 97 38.25 33.55 -7.75
N SER A 98 37.88 33.55 -6.47
CA SER A 98 38.61 34.29 -5.44
C SER A 98 40.05 33.80 -5.31
N ILE A 99 40.27 32.48 -5.32
CA ILE A 99 41.60 31.89 -5.22
C ILE A 99 42.44 32.25 -6.45
N GLY A 100 41.85 32.21 -7.65
CA GLY A 100 42.52 32.62 -8.88
C GLY A 100 42.85 34.12 -8.94
N LEU A 101 42.09 34.95 -8.24
CA LEU A 101 42.33 36.40 -8.12
C LEU A 101 43.41 36.73 -7.08
N PHE A 102 43.58 35.88 -6.06
CA PHE A 102 44.66 35.99 -5.07
C PHE A 102 46.01 35.43 -5.55
N PHE A 103 46.02 34.61 -6.62
CA PHE A 103 47.23 34.00 -7.20
C PHE A 103 47.74 34.71 -8.47
N ILE A 104 47.23 35.92 -8.77
CA ILE A 104 47.72 36.79 -9.84
C ILE A 104 48.25 38.12 -9.29
#